data_AF-A0A9W9LCC7-F1
#
_entry.id   AF-A0A9W9LCC7-F1
#
_cell.length_a   1.000
_cell.length_b   1.000
_cell.length_c   1.000
_cell.angle_alpha   90.00
_cell.angle_beta   90.00
_cell.angle_gamma   90.00
#
_symmetry.space_group_name_H-M   'P 1'
#
loop_
_entity.id
_entity.type
_entity.pdbx_description
1 polymer ?
#
loop_
_entity_poly.entity_id
_entity_poly.type
_entity_poly.pdbx_seq_one_letter_code
_entity_poly.pdbx_strand_id
1 'polypeptide(L)'
;MIALVARIVTLATFLLCALADREAQWRSQRFKGGYEGMFPVQRYSSKGVQGPILNYWQRSEACSDGYVMLAPRGPAVRKPGPIILDSEGHLVWFKEYDDWVTFNLNVYTFKGERYLTYWTGDHVDGEHAAGTGYMLNSHYEEVYKFDGVDGLDVDLHEFHITQDDTAVFIAYAITPADLREAGGLETGWIWDGIFVEVDVETNEVLFEWRASEHFSFIEVERDREGNGDSEDQPWDLFHINSVDKDEKGNFLVSFRYTSCLTYIDGRTGGIIWKLGGKHNSFIDLSDGAATNISWQHHARFQDDYSTSNTRAITIFDNSSRGQGAPENPSRGLFIDIDETKMTASVRQQYWNPFPISSQSQGSVQVLDNGNVLVGYGYNAAYTEFAPDGEVLCEVHFGSENSFNSGQVMSYRVFKQDWVGLPLTNPDVALSDTHASVSWNGATEVKTWVLQGAYLRTQARRSGHGEAVEDSELDFILAVPKSGFETVVNIPDGCLYTKLRIVGLDKMGAYLGASPLMDWEDPEKLSVEIMVYDGEEEQDGLGMQGTLPPSLMFGMGFLTATAVGLSVWLVWRFVPFYAWRRSFAKAGQDRSTTKWQAVHSGEELDELDDLSDLESGERADDHLLKREEDE
;
A
#
# COMPACT_ATOMS: atom_id res chain seq x y z
N MET A 1 -50.32 -10.90 -22.68
CA MET A 1 -49.73 -10.41 -21.42
C MET A 1 -48.58 -11.28 -20.94
N ILE A 2 -48.78 -12.58 -20.63
CA ILE A 2 -47.72 -13.47 -20.10
C ILE A 2 -46.45 -13.49 -20.99
N ALA A 3 -46.59 -13.58 -22.32
CA ALA A 3 -45.47 -13.58 -23.27
C ALA A 3 -44.65 -12.27 -23.34
N LEU A 4 -45.12 -11.16 -22.73
CA LEU A 4 -44.35 -9.91 -22.66
C LEU A 4 -43.46 -9.89 -21.41
N VAL A 5 -43.97 -10.39 -20.28
CA VAL A 5 -43.20 -10.54 -19.03
C VAL A 5 -41.99 -11.46 -19.25
N ALA A 6 -42.19 -12.57 -19.98
CA ALA A 6 -41.10 -13.50 -20.32
C ALA A 6 -39.91 -12.84 -21.03
N ARG A 7 -40.15 -11.84 -21.90
CA ARG A 7 -39.09 -11.10 -22.63
C ARG A 7 -38.44 -9.98 -21.83
N ILE A 8 -39.10 -9.46 -20.80
CA ILE A 8 -38.49 -8.49 -19.88
C ILE A 8 -37.66 -9.23 -18.83
N VAL A 9 -38.08 -10.44 -18.42
CA VAL A 9 -37.31 -11.30 -17.50
C VAL A 9 -36.08 -11.93 -18.17
N THR A 10 -36.07 -12.20 -19.48
CA THR A 10 -34.85 -12.64 -20.19
C THR A 10 -33.81 -11.53 -20.41
N LEU A 11 -34.12 -10.27 -20.05
CA LEU A 11 -33.12 -9.20 -19.93
C LEU A 11 -32.59 -9.04 -18.48
N ALA A 12 -33.07 -9.88 -17.56
CA ALA A 12 -32.74 -9.85 -16.13
C ALA A 12 -32.47 -11.26 -15.55
N THR A 13 -32.34 -12.28 -16.39
CA THR A 13 -31.70 -13.53 -16.04
C THR A 13 -30.21 -13.28 -15.89
N PHE A 14 -29.77 -13.21 -14.64
CA PHE A 14 -28.39 -12.96 -14.21
C PHE A 14 -27.35 -13.60 -15.15
N LEU A 15 -26.68 -12.75 -15.94
CA LEU A 15 -25.25 -12.88 -16.06
C LEU A 15 -24.67 -12.62 -14.67
N LEU A 16 -24.52 -13.70 -13.90
CA LEU A 16 -23.42 -13.80 -12.96
C LEU A 16 -22.14 -13.92 -13.80
N CYS A 17 -21.75 -12.83 -14.45
CA CYS A 17 -20.34 -12.64 -14.73
C CYS A 17 -19.64 -12.75 -13.38
N ALA A 18 -18.60 -13.57 -13.30
CA ALA A 18 -17.53 -13.23 -12.39
C ALA A 18 -17.07 -11.82 -12.83
N LEU A 19 -17.26 -10.82 -11.96
CA LEU A 19 -16.67 -9.52 -12.21
C LEU A 19 -15.17 -9.73 -12.09
N ALA A 20 -14.48 -9.51 -13.22
CA ALA A 20 -13.06 -9.78 -13.37
C ALA A 20 -12.22 -9.03 -12.33
N ASP A 21 -12.60 -7.77 -12.12
CA ASP A 21 -12.23 -6.95 -10.97
C ASP A 21 -13.48 -6.69 -10.11
N ARG A 22 -13.29 -6.63 -8.79
CA ARG A 22 -14.25 -6.11 -7.84
C ARG A 22 -14.22 -4.59 -7.84
N GLU A 23 -15.33 -4.00 -8.27
CA GLU A 23 -15.68 -2.59 -8.08
C GLU A 23 -15.28 -2.06 -6.69
N ALA A 24 -14.71 -0.86 -6.66
CA ALA A 24 -14.40 -0.15 -5.42
C ALA A 24 -15.67 0.18 -4.63
N GLN A 25 -15.57 0.21 -3.30
CA GLN A 25 -16.71 0.45 -2.42
C GLN A 25 -17.04 1.94 -2.32
N TRP A 26 -18.34 2.26 -2.19
CA TRP A 26 -18.81 3.62 -2.01
C TRP A 26 -19.38 3.82 -0.61
N ARG A 27 -18.71 4.65 0.20
CA ARG A 27 -19.14 5.07 1.56
C ARG A 27 -19.48 3.91 2.50
N SER A 28 -18.77 2.78 2.34
CA SER A 28 -19.09 1.51 2.96
C SER A 28 -18.79 1.50 4.46
N GLN A 29 -19.87 1.50 5.25
CA GLN A 29 -19.79 1.34 6.71
C GLN A 29 -19.25 -0.04 7.11
N ARG A 30 -19.31 -1.04 6.20
CA ARG A 30 -18.73 -2.37 6.42
C ARG A 30 -17.21 -2.32 6.31
N PHE A 31 -16.70 -1.66 5.28
CA PHE A 31 -15.28 -1.41 5.09
C PHE A 31 -14.70 -0.56 6.22
N LYS A 32 -15.33 0.59 6.51
CA LYS A 32 -15.00 1.49 7.64
C LYS A 32 -14.83 0.73 8.96
N GLY A 33 -15.76 -0.20 9.23
CA GLY A 33 -15.81 -1.00 10.45
C GLY A 33 -14.90 -2.24 10.48
N GLY A 34 -14.08 -2.49 9.46
CA GLY A 34 -13.20 -3.67 9.37
C GLY A 34 -13.92 -5.00 9.10
N TYR A 35 -15.23 -4.99 8.79
CA TYR A 35 -16.04 -6.20 8.59
C TYR A 35 -15.71 -7.00 7.32
N GLU A 36 -14.75 -6.54 6.53
CA GLU A 36 -14.25 -7.19 5.30
C GLU A 36 -12.72 -7.41 5.36
N GLY A 37 -12.13 -7.25 6.55
CA GLY A 37 -10.69 -7.20 6.80
C GLY A 37 -10.21 -5.78 7.11
N MET A 38 -9.01 -5.66 7.69
CA MET A 38 -8.37 -4.35 7.89
C MET A 38 -7.76 -3.82 6.58
N PHE A 39 -7.19 -4.71 5.77
CA PHE A 39 -6.77 -4.46 4.38
C PHE A 39 -7.54 -5.40 3.44
N PRO A 40 -8.76 -5.01 2.98
CA PRO A 40 -9.53 -5.85 2.06
C PRO A 40 -8.86 -5.91 0.68
N VAL A 41 -8.56 -7.12 0.22
CA VAL A 41 -7.93 -7.38 -1.09
C VAL A 41 -8.81 -8.25 -1.98
N GLN A 42 -8.64 -8.09 -3.29
CA GLN A 42 -9.08 -9.04 -4.29
C GLN A 42 -7.91 -9.87 -4.81
N ARG A 43 -8.22 -11.05 -5.35
CA ARG A 43 -7.28 -11.94 -6.04
C ARG A 43 -7.83 -12.20 -7.44
N TYR A 44 -6.94 -12.20 -8.42
CA TYR A 44 -7.30 -12.37 -9.82
C TYR A 44 -7.19 -13.85 -10.22
N SER A 45 -7.93 -14.26 -11.25
CA SER A 45 -8.01 -15.66 -11.69
C SER A 45 -6.84 -16.00 -12.62
N SER A 46 -6.51 -15.08 -13.51
CA SER A 46 -5.47 -15.16 -14.53
C SER A 46 -4.05 -15.20 -13.96
N LYS A 47 -3.80 -14.44 -12.88
CA LYS A 47 -2.49 -14.28 -12.25
C LYS A 47 -2.65 -14.28 -10.73
N GLY A 48 -1.79 -15.03 -10.03
CA GLY A 48 -1.82 -15.18 -8.56
C GLY A 48 -1.50 -13.93 -7.73
N VAL A 49 -1.54 -12.73 -8.30
CA VAL A 49 -1.35 -11.46 -7.59
C VAL A 49 -2.64 -11.02 -6.88
N GLN A 50 -2.50 -10.05 -5.98
CA GLN A 50 -3.62 -9.42 -5.29
C GLN A 50 -3.59 -7.90 -5.44
N GLY A 51 -4.76 -7.26 -5.41
CA GLY A 51 -4.92 -5.81 -5.39
C GLY A 51 -5.78 -5.36 -4.22
N PRO A 52 -5.57 -4.16 -3.64
CA PRO A 52 -6.47 -3.60 -2.65
C PRO A 52 -7.86 -3.37 -3.24
N ILE A 53 -8.88 -3.47 -2.40
CA ILE A 53 -10.22 -2.97 -2.72
C ILE A 53 -10.36 -1.63 -2.01
N LEU A 54 -10.53 -0.55 -2.77
CA LEU A 54 -10.65 0.80 -2.20
C LEU A 54 -12.06 1.06 -1.66
N ASN A 55 -12.18 2.00 -0.72
CA ASN A 55 -13.45 2.59 -0.32
C ASN A 55 -13.40 4.11 -0.49
N TYR A 56 -14.13 4.60 -1.48
CA TYR A 56 -14.27 6.02 -1.77
C TYR A 56 -15.38 6.63 -0.88
N TRP A 57 -15.04 7.69 -0.15
CA TRP A 57 -16.03 8.58 0.46
C TRP A 57 -16.43 9.72 -0.47
N GLN A 58 -15.51 10.17 -1.32
CA GLN A 58 -15.75 11.16 -2.35
C GLN A 58 -14.96 10.76 -3.61
N ARG A 59 -15.54 10.96 -4.79
CA ARG A 59 -14.89 10.78 -6.10
C ARG A 59 -15.38 11.87 -7.04
N SER A 60 -14.50 12.38 -7.87
CA SER A 60 -14.76 13.37 -8.92
C SER A 60 -14.01 12.98 -10.18
N GLU A 61 -14.59 13.29 -11.35
CA GLU A 61 -13.90 13.14 -12.65
C GLU A 61 -12.59 13.93 -12.68
N ALA A 62 -12.50 15.02 -11.90
CA ALA A 62 -11.31 15.86 -11.76
C ALA A 62 -10.09 15.15 -11.13
N CYS A 63 -10.28 13.95 -10.54
CA CYS A 63 -9.19 13.10 -10.04
C CYS A 63 -8.83 11.97 -11.01
N SER A 64 -9.41 11.90 -12.21
CA SER A 64 -9.41 10.69 -13.03
C SER A 64 -8.25 10.56 -14.05
N ASP A 65 -7.23 11.41 -13.90
CA ASP A 65 -5.93 11.33 -14.56
C ASP A 65 -4.90 10.48 -13.78
N GLY A 66 -3.77 10.17 -14.41
CA GLY A 66 -2.62 9.48 -13.80
C GLY A 66 -2.88 8.08 -13.22
N TYR A 67 -1.90 7.60 -12.47
CA TYR A 67 -1.94 6.36 -11.70
C TYR A 67 -1.55 6.64 -10.24
N VAL A 68 -2.24 6.00 -9.28
CA VAL A 68 -1.93 6.14 -7.84
C VAL A 68 -0.85 5.14 -7.45
N MET A 69 0.22 5.64 -6.84
CA MET A 69 1.40 4.90 -6.40
C MET A 69 1.33 4.68 -4.88
N LEU A 70 1.41 3.42 -4.46
CA LEU A 70 1.32 2.98 -3.07
C LEU A 70 2.43 1.96 -2.75
N ALA A 71 2.78 1.85 -1.47
CA ALA A 71 3.53 0.70 -0.95
C ALA A 71 2.89 0.22 0.36
N PRO A 72 1.78 -0.54 0.31
CA PRO A 72 1.08 -0.97 1.50
C PRO A 72 1.91 -1.92 2.36
N ARG A 73 1.94 -1.67 3.68
CA ARG A 73 2.68 -2.44 4.68
C ARG A 73 1.94 -2.46 6.04
N GLY A 74 2.44 -3.25 6.98
CA GLY A 74 1.90 -3.39 8.34
C GLY A 74 1.26 -4.76 8.60
N PRO A 75 1.02 -5.17 9.86
CA PRO A 75 0.64 -6.54 10.22
C PRO A 75 -0.61 -7.13 9.54
N ALA A 76 -1.54 -6.30 9.04
CA ALA A 76 -2.70 -6.79 8.28
C ALA A 76 -2.44 -6.96 6.77
N VAL A 77 -1.32 -6.45 6.25
CA VAL A 77 -0.94 -6.51 4.83
C VAL A 77 -0.14 -7.77 4.54
N ARG A 78 -0.85 -8.87 4.25
CA ARG A 78 -0.28 -10.23 4.10
C ARG A 78 0.76 -10.43 2.99
N LYS A 79 0.80 -9.53 2.01
CA LYS A 79 1.82 -9.47 0.96
C LYS A 79 2.09 -8.00 0.67
N PRO A 80 3.15 -7.41 1.27
CA PRO A 80 3.56 -6.04 0.99
C PRO A 80 4.21 -5.95 -0.41
N GLY A 81 4.47 -4.72 -0.84
CA GLY A 81 5.17 -4.43 -2.08
C GLY A 81 4.66 -3.16 -2.75
N PRO A 82 5.35 -2.67 -3.80
CA PRO A 82 4.92 -1.52 -4.57
C PRO A 82 3.70 -1.86 -5.43
N ILE A 83 2.68 -1.00 -5.39
CA ILE A 83 1.40 -1.15 -6.09
C ILE A 83 1.10 0.12 -6.89
N ILE A 84 0.78 -0.06 -8.17
CA ILE A 84 0.21 0.97 -9.05
C ILE A 84 -1.27 0.66 -9.23
N LEU A 85 -2.13 1.65 -8.98
CA LEU A 85 -3.57 1.59 -9.24
C LEU A 85 -4.00 2.58 -10.33
N ASP A 86 -5.08 2.28 -11.05
CA ASP A 86 -5.74 3.25 -11.93
C ASP A 86 -6.64 4.23 -11.15
N SER A 87 -7.21 5.21 -11.86
CA SER A 87 -8.10 6.24 -11.32
C SER A 87 -9.43 5.70 -10.76
N GLU A 88 -9.73 4.42 -10.95
CA GLU A 88 -10.93 3.75 -10.43
C GLU A 88 -10.61 2.89 -9.20
N GLY A 89 -9.33 2.58 -8.99
CA GLY A 89 -8.81 1.74 -7.92
C GLY A 89 -8.48 0.30 -8.33
N HIS A 90 -8.53 -0.03 -9.63
CA HIS A 90 -8.09 -1.33 -10.13
C HIS A 90 -6.58 -1.46 -10.07
N LEU A 91 -6.07 -2.69 -10.00
CA LEU A 91 -4.63 -2.92 -10.09
C LEU A 91 -4.12 -2.58 -11.51
N VAL A 92 -2.90 -2.05 -11.59
CA VAL A 92 -2.16 -1.88 -12.85
C VAL A 92 -0.87 -2.69 -12.78
N TRP A 93 -0.13 -2.56 -11.66
CA TRP A 93 1.09 -3.34 -11.41
C TRP A 93 1.24 -3.64 -9.92
N PHE A 94 1.65 -4.86 -9.61
CA PHE A 94 2.18 -5.25 -8.30
C PHE A 94 3.51 -5.98 -8.49
N LYS A 95 4.48 -5.71 -7.63
CA LYS A 95 5.65 -6.57 -7.43
C LYS A 95 5.57 -7.13 -6.01
N GLU A 96 5.51 -8.45 -5.91
CA GLU A 96 5.52 -9.12 -4.62
C GLU A 96 6.97 -9.27 -4.14
N TYR A 97 7.21 -8.94 -2.88
CA TYR A 97 8.39 -9.36 -2.14
C TYR A 97 7.91 -10.29 -1.02
N ASP A 98 8.56 -11.46 -0.85
CA ASP A 98 8.10 -12.46 0.13
C ASP A 98 8.32 -11.99 1.58
N ASP A 99 9.55 -11.56 1.88
CA ASP A 99 10.01 -11.22 3.24
C ASP A 99 10.44 -9.74 3.39
N TRP A 100 10.36 -8.92 2.33
CA TRP A 100 10.79 -7.51 2.34
C TRP A 100 9.63 -6.53 2.36
N VAL A 101 9.83 -5.38 3.01
CA VAL A 101 8.92 -4.22 2.99
C VAL A 101 9.36 -3.19 1.95
N THR A 102 8.40 -2.44 1.40
CA THR A 102 8.64 -1.42 0.38
C THR A 102 8.14 -0.06 0.83
N PHE A 103 8.86 1.00 0.45
CA PHE A 103 8.60 2.39 0.80
C PHE A 103 8.73 3.28 -0.44
N ASN A 104 8.10 4.47 -0.41
CA ASN A 104 8.34 5.56 -1.37
C ASN A 104 8.19 5.21 -2.88
N LEU A 105 7.19 4.39 -3.27
CA LEU A 105 6.91 4.18 -4.69
C LEU A 105 6.49 5.48 -5.39
N ASN A 106 7.30 5.93 -6.34
CA ASN A 106 7.09 7.15 -7.13
C ASN A 106 7.60 6.95 -8.57
N VAL A 107 7.49 7.98 -9.41
CA VAL A 107 8.18 8.07 -10.71
C VAL A 107 9.07 9.30 -10.71
N TYR A 108 10.35 9.13 -11.06
CA TYR A 108 11.27 10.24 -11.32
C TYR A 108 11.74 10.21 -12.77
N THR A 109 12.30 11.33 -13.23
CA THR A 109 12.97 11.43 -14.53
C THR A 109 14.47 11.47 -14.31
N PHE A 110 15.23 10.72 -15.12
CA PHE A 110 16.70 10.71 -15.10
C PHE A 110 17.20 10.68 -16.55
N LYS A 111 18.05 11.64 -16.93
CA LYS A 111 18.61 11.85 -18.28
C LYS A 111 17.55 11.88 -19.39
N GLY A 112 16.35 12.34 -19.05
CA GLY A 112 15.18 12.45 -19.92
C GLY A 112 14.25 11.23 -19.98
N GLU A 113 14.62 10.11 -19.36
CA GLU A 113 13.80 8.89 -19.28
C GLU A 113 13.07 8.78 -17.93
N ARG A 114 11.85 8.22 -17.90
CA ARG A 114 11.06 8.03 -16.66
C ARG A 114 11.34 6.66 -16.05
N TYR A 115 11.58 6.63 -14.75
CA TYR A 115 11.82 5.40 -13.97
C TYR A 115 10.84 5.31 -12.79
N LEU A 116 10.30 4.11 -12.56
CA LEU A 116 9.65 3.79 -11.28
C LEU A 116 10.73 3.65 -10.22
N THR A 117 10.56 4.35 -9.10
CA THR A 117 11.53 4.34 -8.00
C THR A 117 10.87 3.95 -6.69
N TYR A 118 11.53 3.14 -5.89
CA TYR A 118 11.09 2.76 -4.54
C TYR A 118 12.28 2.26 -3.71
N TRP A 119 12.14 2.30 -2.39
CA TRP A 119 13.07 1.67 -1.45
C TRP A 119 12.53 0.31 -1.00
N THR A 120 13.38 -0.70 -0.79
CA THR A 120 12.97 -1.97 -0.15
C THR A 120 14.12 -2.65 0.60
N GLY A 121 13.79 -3.39 1.66
CA GLY A 121 14.70 -4.15 2.51
C GLY A 121 13.95 -5.12 3.44
N ASP A 122 14.69 -6.04 4.09
CA ASP A 122 14.17 -7.00 5.07
C ASP A 122 14.09 -6.43 6.49
N HIS A 123 15.06 -5.61 6.91
CA HIS A 123 15.19 -5.11 8.28
C HIS A 123 14.67 -3.67 8.41
N VAL A 124 13.95 -3.39 9.50
CA VAL A 124 13.52 -2.05 9.92
C VAL A 124 13.67 -1.96 11.43
N ASP A 125 14.72 -1.28 11.89
CA ASP A 125 15.08 -1.17 13.29
C ASP A 125 14.39 0.06 13.91
N GLY A 126 13.12 -0.14 14.28
CA GLY A 126 12.27 0.90 14.86
C GLY A 126 11.70 1.84 13.80
N GLU A 127 12.17 3.09 13.75
CA GLU A 127 11.77 4.05 12.71
C GLU A 127 12.77 4.14 11.54
N HIS A 128 13.95 3.50 11.62
CA HIS A 128 15.03 3.55 10.62
C HIS A 128 15.25 2.20 9.93
N ALA A 129 15.92 2.17 8.78
CA ALA A 129 16.28 0.91 8.11
C ALA A 129 17.59 0.99 7.29
N ALA A 130 18.19 -0.17 7.04
CA ALA A 130 19.19 -0.36 6.00
C ALA A 130 18.54 -1.11 4.83
N GLY A 131 18.71 -0.62 3.60
CA GLY A 131 18.13 -1.26 2.42
C GLY A 131 18.49 -0.58 1.11
N THR A 132 17.69 -0.84 0.07
CA THR A 132 18.07 -0.53 -1.31
C THR A 132 17.07 0.38 -2.01
N GLY A 133 17.55 1.48 -2.59
CA GLY A 133 16.81 2.26 -3.60
C GLY A 133 16.89 1.61 -4.99
N TYR A 134 15.75 1.36 -5.64
CA TYR A 134 15.68 0.78 -6.99
C TYR A 134 15.16 1.80 -8.02
N MET A 135 15.62 1.68 -9.26
CA MET A 135 15.06 2.38 -10.44
C MET A 135 14.73 1.38 -11.55
N LEU A 136 13.45 1.28 -11.91
CA LEU A 136 12.93 0.37 -12.95
C LEU A 136 12.51 1.16 -14.20
N ASN A 137 12.86 0.65 -15.38
CA ASN A 137 12.42 1.24 -16.65
C ASN A 137 10.95 0.91 -17.00
N SER A 138 10.47 1.40 -18.14
CA SER A 138 9.13 1.10 -18.68
C SER A 138 8.84 -0.39 -18.90
N HIS A 139 9.87 -1.22 -19.08
CA HIS A 139 9.75 -2.68 -19.21
C HIS A 139 9.71 -3.42 -17.86
N TYR A 140 9.80 -2.67 -16.74
CA TYR A 140 9.95 -3.15 -15.37
C TYR A 140 11.28 -3.90 -15.09
N GLU A 141 12.30 -3.64 -15.90
CA GLU A 141 13.67 -4.10 -15.66
C GLU A 141 14.36 -3.16 -14.68
N GLU A 142 15.09 -3.72 -13.72
CA GLU A 142 15.93 -2.97 -12.78
C GLU A 142 17.16 -2.44 -13.51
N VAL A 143 17.29 -1.11 -13.63
CA VAL A 143 18.39 -0.46 -14.37
C VAL A 143 19.42 0.12 -13.40
N TYR A 144 18.99 0.70 -12.28
CA TYR A 144 19.87 1.19 -11.22
C TYR A 144 19.43 0.66 -9.85
N LYS A 145 20.40 0.48 -8.96
CA LYS A 145 20.28 -0.09 -7.62
C LYS A 145 21.27 0.63 -6.70
N PHE A 146 20.79 1.19 -5.60
CA PHE A 146 21.56 1.99 -4.65
C PHE A 146 21.47 1.35 -3.27
N ASP A 147 22.59 0.80 -2.81
CA ASP A 147 22.72 0.15 -1.50
C ASP A 147 23.30 1.09 -0.42
N GLY A 148 23.92 2.20 -0.84
CA GLY A 148 24.57 3.16 0.04
C GLY A 148 25.96 3.56 -0.45
N VAL A 149 26.70 4.29 0.39
CA VAL A 149 28.11 4.69 0.17
C VAL A 149 28.89 4.68 1.49
N ASP A 150 30.16 4.29 1.46
CA ASP A 150 31.12 4.40 2.58
C ASP A 150 30.64 3.88 3.98
N GLY A 151 29.69 2.94 4.00
CA GLY A 151 29.09 2.38 5.23
C GLY A 151 27.85 3.11 5.73
N LEU A 152 27.29 4.01 4.92
CA LEU A 152 25.98 4.63 5.08
C LEU A 152 25.00 3.96 4.11
N ASP A 153 24.20 3.04 4.63
CA ASP A 153 23.14 2.37 3.85
C ASP A 153 22.01 3.35 3.51
N VAL A 154 21.24 3.07 2.45
CA VAL A 154 20.07 3.90 2.09
C VAL A 154 18.95 3.63 3.09
N ASP A 155 18.49 4.68 3.78
CA ASP A 155 17.36 4.59 4.71
C ASP A 155 15.98 4.76 4.03
N LEU A 156 14.95 4.23 4.69
CA LEU A 156 13.57 4.18 4.20
C LEU A 156 12.93 5.56 3.94
N HIS A 157 13.42 6.63 4.57
CA HIS A 157 12.77 7.93 4.58
C HIS A 157 12.83 8.64 3.21
N GLU A 158 13.97 8.60 2.52
CA GLU A 158 14.17 9.34 1.28
C GLU A 158 15.17 8.68 0.31
N PHE A 159 14.70 8.49 -0.92
CA PHE A 159 15.53 8.29 -2.11
C PHE A 159 14.87 9.08 -3.25
N HIS A 160 15.61 10.05 -3.80
CA HIS A 160 15.07 11.07 -4.71
C HIS A 160 16.06 11.41 -5.83
N ILE A 161 15.59 11.50 -7.07
CA ILE A 161 16.41 11.97 -8.20
C ILE A 161 16.17 13.47 -8.39
N THR A 162 17.25 14.26 -8.36
CA THR A 162 17.20 15.73 -8.42
C THR A 162 17.09 16.25 -9.86
N GLN A 163 16.89 17.56 -9.99
CA GLN A 163 16.90 18.26 -11.30
C GLN A 163 18.29 18.25 -11.98
N ASP A 164 19.38 17.91 -11.28
CA ASP A 164 20.76 17.85 -11.80
C ASP A 164 21.14 16.47 -12.39
N ASP A 165 20.21 15.53 -12.52
CA ASP A 165 20.47 14.11 -12.82
C ASP A 165 21.39 13.43 -11.77
N THR A 166 21.21 13.75 -10.49
CA THR A 166 21.86 13.12 -9.33
C THR A 166 20.84 12.40 -8.45
N ALA A 167 21.28 11.49 -7.57
CA ALA A 167 20.44 10.93 -6.51
C ALA A 167 20.79 11.55 -5.15
N VAL A 168 19.76 11.84 -4.35
CA VAL A 168 19.89 12.22 -2.94
C VAL A 168 19.16 11.20 -2.07
N PHE A 169 19.80 10.78 -0.98
CA PHE A 169 19.20 9.90 0.01
C PHE A 169 19.51 10.31 1.44
N ILE A 170 18.69 9.82 2.37
CA ILE A 170 18.94 9.89 3.82
C ILE A 170 19.63 8.61 4.26
N ALA A 171 20.53 8.73 5.23
CA ALA A 171 21.16 7.64 5.96
C ALA A 171 21.28 8.00 7.45
N TYR A 172 21.46 6.99 8.29
CA TYR A 172 21.64 7.16 9.73
C TYR A 172 22.87 6.41 10.23
N ALA A 173 23.63 7.02 11.15
CA ALA A 173 24.82 6.40 11.73
C ALA A 173 24.79 6.44 13.26
N ILE A 174 24.93 5.27 13.89
CA ILE A 174 25.14 5.14 15.33
C ILE A 174 26.49 5.77 15.68
N THR A 175 26.47 6.90 16.38
CA THR A 175 27.65 7.77 16.57
C THR A 175 27.83 8.13 18.05
N PRO A 176 29.05 8.04 18.63
CA PRO A 176 29.33 8.53 19.97
C PRO A 176 29.22 10.06 20.07
N ALA A 177 28.53 10.58 21.09
CA ALA A 177 28.31 12.01 21.29
C ALA A 177 28.40 12.44 22.77
N ASP A 178 28.76 13.70 23.01
CA ASP A 178 28.72 14.34 24.34
C ASP A 178 27.32 14.89 24.61
N LEU A 179 26.48 14.10 25.28
CA LEU A 179 25.08 14.43 25.53
C LEU A 179 24.88 15.36 26.73
N ARG A 180 25.95 15.88 27.34
CA ARG A 180 25.87 16.70 28.57
C ARG A 180 25.08 17.99 28.42
N GLU A 181 25.09 18.62 27.25
CA GLU A 181 24.29 19.84 27.03
C GLU A 181 22.78 19.58 27.10
N ALA A 182 22.36 18.37 26.73
CA ALA A 182 21.00 17.85 26.90
C ALA A 182 20.81 17.03 28.20
N GLY A 183 21.73 17.15 29.17
CA GLY A 183 21.65 16.49 30.47
C GLY A 183 22.00 15.00 30.52
N GLY A 184 22.64 14.46 29.47
CA GLY A 184 23.04 13.05 29.37
C GLY A 184 24.51 12.77 29.71
N LEU A 185 25.00 11.60 29.27
CA LEU A 185 26.39 11.17 29.46
C LEU A 185 27.40 12.01 28.64
N GLU A 186 28.65 12.10 29.13
CA GLU A 186 29.80 12.65 28.39
C GLU A 186 30.22 11.77 27.19
N THR A 187 29.82 10.51 27.22
CA THR A 187 30.02 9.49 26.17
C THR A 187 28.72 8.71 26.01
N GLY A 188 27.74 9.37 25.39
CA GLY A 188 26.50 8.71 24.97
C GLY A 188 26.55 8.37 23.48
N TRP A 189 25.42 7.91 22.95
CA TRP A 189 25.25 7.46 21.57
C TRP A 189 24.02 8.09 20.93
N ILE A 190 24.11 8.41 19.63
CA ILE A 190 23.02 9.02 18.85
C ILE A 190 22.81 8.29 17.53
N TRP A 191 21.58 8.32 17.03
CA TRP A 191 21.34 8.18 15.60
C TRP A 191 21.58 9.56 14.98
N ASP A 192 22.74 9.77 14.36
CA ASP A 192 23.00 11.01 13.62
C ASP A 192 22.30 10.95 12.26
N GLY A 193 21.61 12.04 11.91
CA GLY A 193 20.86 12.16 10.66
C GLY A 193 21.75 12.71 9.56
N ILE A 194 21.92 11.93 8.50
CA ILE A 194 22.85 12.22 7.40
C ILE A 194 22.05 12.28 6.10
N PHE A 195 22.43 13.18 5.19
CA PHE A 195 22.03 13.05 3.79
C PHE A 195 23.23 13.12 2.86
N VAL A 196 23.13 12.41 1.74
CA VAL A 196 24.20 12.27 0.75
C VAL A 196 23.64 12.51 -0.64
N GLU A 197 24.36 13.27 -1.45
CA GLU A 197 24.17 13.38 -2.89
C GLU A 197 25.22 12.53 -3.62
N VAL A 198 24.78 11.72 -4.58
CA VAL A 198 25.65 10.84 -5.39
C VAL A 198 25.33 10.95 -6.89
N ASP A 199 26.34 10.67 -7.72
CA ASP A 199 26.12 10.40 -9.15
C ASP A 199 25.49 9.02 -9.36
N VAL A 200 24.40 8.98 -10.14
CA VAL A 200 23.52 7.81 -10.34
C VAL A 200 24.20 6.65 -11.08
N GLU A 201 25.23 6.90 -11.90
CA GLU A 201 25.90 5.87 -12.72
C GLU A 201 27.18 5.34 -12.10
N THR A 202 27.83 6.11 -11.23
CA THR A 202 29.15 5.81 -10.65
C THR A 202 29.11 5.58 -9.14
N ASN A 203 28.05 6.02 -8.46
CA ASN A 203 27.95 6.08 -6.99
C ASN A 203 29.05 6.95 -6.34
N GLU A 204 29.60 7.94 -7.08
CA GLU A 204 30.54 8.92 -6.55
C GLU A 204 29.81 9.92 -5.64
N VAL A 205 30.29 10.09 -4.40
CA VAL A 205 29.74 11.07 -3.44
C VAL A 205 30.07 12.49 -3.88
N LEU A 206 29.03 13.28 -4.15
CA LEU A 206 29.12 14.67 -4.57
C LEU A 206 29.00 15.64 -3.38
N PHE A 207 28.20 15.26 -2.37
CA PHE A 207 28.00 16.02 -1.13
C PHE A 207 27.57 15.07 0.00
N GLU A 208 28.07 15.28 1.22
CA GLU A 208 27.63 14.61 2.45
C GLU A 208 27.41 15.69 3.52
N TRP A 209 26.37 15.54 4.34
CA TRP A 209 26.05 16.49 5.41
C TRP A 209 25.46 15.80 6.64
N ARG A 210 25.92 16.17 7.84
CA ARG A 210 25.62 15.52 9.12
C ARG A 210 24.95 16.48 10.11
N ALA A 211 23.81 16.08 10.68
CA ALA A 211 23.04 16.96 11.57
C ALA A 211 23.80 17.35 12.85
N SER A 212 24.54 16.41 13.46
CA SER A 212 25.32 16.65 14.68
C SER A 212 26.41 17.71 14.56
N GLU A 213 26.91 18.00 13.35
CA GLU A 213 27.94 19.03 13.12
C GLU A 213 27.36 20.46 13.11
N HIS A 214 26.03 20.61 12.99
CA HIS A 214 25.37 21.88 12.68
C HIS A 214 24.22 22.29 13.61
N PHE A 215 23.78 21.40 14.51
CA PHE A 215 22.70 21.64 15.48
C PHE A 215 23.18 21.39 16.91
N SER A 216 22.58 22.10 17.87
CA SER A 216 22.71 21.72 19.30
C SER A 216 21.61 20.74 19.69
N PHE A 217 21.94 19.77 20.55
CA PHE A 217 21.02 18.75 21.03
C PHE A 217 19.90 19.33 21.90
N ILE A 218 20.02 20.58 22.37
CA ILE A 218 18.96 21.29 23.08
C ILE A 218 17.90 21.90 22.16
N GLU A 219 18.09 21.86 20.83
CA GLU A 219 17.09 22.32 19.85
C GLU A 219 15.87 21.37 19.75
N VAL A 220 16.00 20.13 20.21
CA VAL A 220 15.00 19.06 20.13
C VAL A 220 13.76 19.35 21.00
N GLU A 221 12.56 19.11 20.45
CA GLU A 221 11.26 19.35 21.11
C GLU A 221 10.66 18.08 21.74
N ARG A 222 11.30 16.92 21.57
CA ARG A 222 10.97 15.64 22.23
C ARG A 222 11.68 15.54 23.58
N ASP A 223 10.99 15.04 24.61
CA ASP A 223 11.61 14.57 25.85
C ASP A 223 12.52 13.34 25.57
N ARG A 224 13.40 12.97 26.50
CA ARG A 224 14.35 11.84 26.32
C ARG A 224 13.68 10.46 26.40
N GLU A 225 12.92 10.13 25.37
CA GLU A 225 12.47 8.78 25.03
C GLU A 225 13.59 8.13 24.20
N GLY A 226 14.30 7.17 24.82
CA GLY A 226 15.67 6.81 24.43
C GLY A 226 16.68 7.62 25.27
N ASN A 227 17.57 6.93 25.98
CA ASN A 227 18.55 7.54 26.87
C ASN A 227 19.86 7.92 26.15
N GLY A 228 20.28 7.16 25.14
CA GLY A 228 21.59 7.31 24.52
C GLY A 228 22.72 6.76 25.39
N ASP A 229 22.43 5.84 26.32
CA ASP A 229 23.42 5.33 27.29
C ASP A 229 24.30 4.19 26.72
N SER A 230 23.91 3.59 25.59
CA SER A 230 24.62 2.48 24.93
C SER A 230 24.49 2.50 23.41
N GLU A 231 25.42 1.84 22.73
CA GLU A 231 25.46 1.67 21.27
C GLU A 231 24.18 0.97 20.74
N ASP A 232 23.63 0.03 21.52
CA ASP A 232 22.35 -0.66 21.23
C ASP A 232 21.09 0.17 21.59
N GLN A 233 21.24 1.34 22.22
CA GLN A 233 20.13 2.24 22.58
C GLN A 233 20.50 3.71 22.30
N PRO A 234 20.85 4.04 21.04
CA PRO A 234 21.25 5.39 20.66
C PRO A 234 20.03 6.33 20.66
N TRP A 235 20.26 7.60 21.01
CA TRP A 235 19.19 8.60 21.01
C TRP A 235 19.01 9.21 19.61
N ASP A 236 17.84 9.02 19.01
CA ASP A 236 17.45 9.80 17.83
C ASP A 236 17.06 11.21 18.25
N LEU A 237 17.87 12.17 17.80
CA LEU A 237 17.77 13.60 18.10
C LEU A 237 16.99 14.38 17.04
N PHE A 238 17.23 14.05 15.78
CA PHE A 238 16.99 14.95 14.65
C PHE A 238 15.88 14.46 13.75
N HIS A 239 15.87 13.15 13.50
CA HIS A 239 14.89 12.44 12.70
C HIS A 239 14.55 13.18 11.40
N ILE A 240 15.52 13.24 10.48
CA ILE A 240 15.32 13.82 9.16
C ILE A 240 14.50 12.88 8.27
N ASN A 241 13.49 13.41 7.59
CA ASN A 241 12.48 12.58 6.91
C ASN A 241 12.09 13.05 5.49
N SER A 242 12.77 14.09 5.00
CA SER A 242 12.77 14.45 3.59
C SER A 242 13.93 15.41 3.28
N VAL A 243 14.50 15.24 2.09
CA VAL A 243 15.51 16.14 1.49
C VAL A 243 15.08 16.47 0.08
N ASP A 244 15.17 17.74 -0.30
CA ASP A 244 14.88 18.27 -1.64
C ASP A 244 15.99 19.25 -2.06
N LYS A 245 16.23 19.43 -3.37
CA LYS A 245 17.36 20.22 -3.92
C LYS A 245 16.87 21.24 -4.95
N ASP A 246 17.34 22.49 -4.83
CA ASP A 246 16.96 23.58 -5.75
C ASP A 246 17.96 23.87 -6.89
N GLU A 247 17.51 24.68 -7.85
CA GLU A 247 18.29 25.24 -8.97
C GLU A 247 19.60 25.98 -8.58
N LYS A 248 19.82 26.31 -7.30
CA LYS A 248 21.04 26.98 -6.80
C LYS A 248 22.10 25.95 -6.36
N GLY A 249 21.69 24.69 -6.20
CA GLY A 249 22.47 23.60 -5.65
C GLY A 249 22.35 23.49 -4.12
N ASN A 250 21.25 23.97 -3.52
CA ASN A 250 21.05 24.01 -2.07
C ASN A 250 19.90 23.10 -1.63
N PHE A 251 19.97 22.62 -0.39
CA PHE A 251 19.09 21.55 0.11
C PHE A 251 18.06 22.07 1.12
N LEU A 252 16.81 21.63 0.99
CA LEU A 252 15.77 21.75 2.01
C LEU A 252 15.64 20.42 2.74
N VAL A 253 15.82 20.43 4.06
CA VAL A 253 15.76 19.24 4.90
C VAL A 253 14.70 19.42 5.99
N SER A 254 13.82 18.42 6.15
CA SER A 254 12.81 18.38 7.20
C SER A 254 13.32 17.61 8.41
N PHE A 255 13.34 18.25 9.58
CA PHE A 255 13.73 17.66 10.86
C PHE A 255 12.49 17.48 11.73
N ARG A 256 12.05 16.24 11.94
CA ARG A 256 10.78 15.93 12.64
C ARG A 256 10.83 16.32 14.11
N TYR A 257 11.92 15.99 14.80
CA TYR A 257 12.02 16.10 16.26
C TYR A 257 12.41 17.50 16.76
N THR A 258 12.95 18.38 15.89
CA THR A 258 13.11 19.83 16.15
C THR A 258 11.93 20.65 15.59
N SER A 259 10.96 20.01 14.93
CA SER A 259 9.78 20.62 14.31
C SER A 259 10.13 21.81 13.39
N CYS A 260 11.16 21.65 12.57
CA CYS A 260 11.61 22.70 11.65
C CYS A 260 12.05 22.16 10.29
N LEU A 261 11.98 23.03 9.28
CA LEU A 261 12.67 22.88 8.01
C LEU A 261 13.95 23.71 8.02
N THR A 262 15.02 23.20 7.43
CA THR A 262 16.31 23.89 7.34
C THR A 262 16.78 23.94 5.90
N TYR A 263 17.23 25.11 5.47
CA TYR A 263 17.81 25.32 4.13
C TYR A 263 19.32 25.46 4.24
N ILE A 264 20.05 24.66 3.47
CA ILE A 264 21.48 24.38 3.64
C ILE A 264 22.22 24.73 2.34
N ASP A 265 23.31 25.48 2.45
CA ASP A 265 24.20 25.79 1.33
C ASP A 265 24.98 24.54 0.90
N GLY A 266 24.65 24.00 -0.28
CA GLY A 266 25.22 22.75 -0.81
C GLY A 266 26.65 22.85 -1.31
N ARG A 267 27.38 23.91 -0.93
CA ARG A 267 28.82 24.10 -1.22
C ARG A 267 29.65 24.24 0.05
N THR A 268 29.01 24.51 1.18
CA THR A 268 29.69 24.80 2.46
C THR A 268 29.08 24.07 3.66
N GLY A 269 27.92 23.42 3.51
CA GLY A 269 27.14 22.84 4.61
C GLY A 269 26.51 23.88 5.54
N GLY A 270 26.68 25.17 5.25
CA GLY A 270 26.19 26.25 6.10
C GLY A 270 24.66 26.36 6.09
N ILE A 271 24.05 26.38 7.28
CA ILE A 271 22.62 26.67 7.42
C ILE A 271 22.36 28.12 7.00
N ILE A 272 21.50 28.31 6.00
CA ILE A 272 21.09 29.60 5.47
C ILE A 272 19.92 30.17 6.27
N TRP A 273 18.89 29.34 6.52
CA TRP A 273 17.75 29.67 7.39
C TRP A 273 17.10 28.42 7.99
N LYS A 274 16.35 28.60 9.08
CA LYS A 274 15.43 27.61 9.68
C LYS A 274 13.99 28.16 9.66
N LEU A 275 13.00 27.33 9.37
CA LEU A 275 11.57 27.67 9.42
C LEU A 275 10.87 26.72 10.40
N GLY A 276 10.19 27.29 11.40
CA GLY A 276 9.69 26.52 12.55
C GLY A 276 10.77 26.22 13.60
N GLY A 277 10.37 25.48 14.65
CA GLY A 277 11.21 25.17 15.82
C GLY A 277 11.71 26.38 16.61
N LYS A 278 12.58 26.12 17.60
CA LYS A 278 13.14 27.12 18.53
C LYS A 278 13.95 28.25 17.86
N HIS A 279 14.43 28.00 16.64
CA HIS A 279 15.33 28.89 15.88
C HIS A 279 14.72 29.38 14.55
N ASN A 280 13.38 29.39 14.45
CA ASN A 280 12.66 29.96 13.31
C ASN A 280 13.17 31.36 12.91
N SER A 281 13.51 31.50 11.63
CA SER A 281 14.13 32.69 11.05
C SER A 281 13.11 33.67 10.44
N PHE A 282 11.83 33.30 10.34
CA PHE A 282 10.80 34.02 9.58
C PHE A 282 9.72 34.66 10.46
N ILE A 283 9.31 35.88 10.11
CA ILE A 283 8.09 36.50 10.62
C ILE A 283 6.89 35.83 9.94
N ASP A 284 6.08 35.11 10.71
CA ASP A 284 4.81 34.53 10.23
C ASP A 284 3.77 35.63 9.95
N LEU A 285 3.12 35.57 8.78
CA LEU A 285 2.10 36.50 8.30
C LEU A 285 0.72 35.82 8.20
N SER A 286 0.48 34.78 8.99
CA SER A 286 -0.69 33.88 8.93
C SER A 286 -1.06 33.36 10.33
N ASP A 287 -0.93 34.22 11.34
CA ASP A 287 -1.25 33.98 12.75
C ASP A 287 -0.58 32.72 13.36
N GLY A 288 0.63 32.39 12.88
CA GLY A 288 1.43 31.23 13.27
C GLY A 288 1.25 30.00 12.38
N ALA A 289 0.30 30.01 11.45
CA ALA A 289 -0.07 28.83 10.67
C ALA A 289 1.00 28.39 9.63
N ALA A 290 1.99 29.23 9.30
CA ALA A 290 3.08 28.90 8.39
C ALA A 290 4.34 28.39 9.12
N THR A 291 4.62 28.87 10.33
CA THR A 291 5.82 28.47 11.09
C THR A 291 5.55 27.48 12.24
N ASN A 292 4.32 27.38 12.77
CA ASN A 292 3.96 26.44 13.83
C ASN A 292 3.56 25.07 13.24
N ILE A 293 4.46 24.50 12.44
CA ILE A 293 4.43 23.08 12.02
C ILE A 293 4.99 22.20 13.14
N SER A 294 4.61 20.92 13.19
CA SER A 294 5.30 19.97 14.08
C SER A 294 5.22 18.53 13.62
N TRP A 295 6.28 17.76 13.91
CA TRP A 295 6.42 16.34 13.52
C TRP A 295 6.30 16.09 12.01
N GLN A 296 6.53 17.13 11.21
CA GLN A 296 6.19 17.24 9.79
C GLN A 296 7.02 16.32 8.87
N HIS A 297 6.46 15.94 7.73
CA HIS A 297 7.08 15.11 6.69
C HIS A 297 6.99 15.74 5.30
N HIS A 298 7.77 15.20 4.35
CA HIS A 298 7.71 15.51 2.92
C HIS A 298 7.70 17.01 2.59
N ALA A 299 8.73 17.71 3.07
CA ALA A 299 9.00 19.08 2.65
C ALA A 299 9.49 19.08 1.20
N ARG A 300 8.86 19.89 0.33
CA ARG A 300 9.26 20.06 -1.08
C ARG A 300 9.22 21.50 -1.52
N PHE A 301 10.19 21.89 -2.34
CA PHE A 301 10.12 23.09 -3.14
C PHE A 301 9.03 22.97 -4.22
N GLN A 302 8.49 24.12 -4.64
CA GLN A 302 7.47 24.22 -5.68
C GLN A 302 7.87 25.34 -6.64
N ASP A 303 8.92 25.08 -7.42
CA ASP A 303 9.62 26.09 -8.23
C ASP A 303 8.71 26.76 -9.27
N ASP A 304 7.82 26.01 -9.92
CA ASP A 304 6.80 26.52 -10.86
C ASP A 304 5.85 27.57 -10.24
N TYR A 305 5.74 27.59 -8.91
CA TYR A 305 4.94 28.56 -8.17
C TYR A 305 5.77 29.56 -7.37
N SER A 306 7.10 29.57 -7.53
CA SER A 306 7.99 30.55 -6.93
C SER A 306 8.02 31.83 -7.78
N THR A 307 8.43 32.94 -7.16
CA THR A 307 8.51 34.26 -7.81
C THR A 307 9.91 34.85 -7.64
N SER A 308 10.20 35.98 -8.29
CA SER A 308 11.49 36.66 -8.10
C SER A 308 11.76 37.17 -6.67
N ASN A 309 10.78 37.06 -5.75
CA ASN A 309 10.90 37.52 -4.36
C ASN A 309 10.42 36.48 -3.32
N THR A 310 9.75 35.40 -3.75
CA THR A 310 9.20 34.38 -2.85
C THR A 310 9.50 32.99 -3.38
N ARG A 311 9.78 32.05 -2.48
CA ARG A 311 9.83 30.62 -2.80
C ARG A 311 8.60 29.93 -2.23
N ALA A 312 8.01 29.03 -3.01
CA ALA A 312 6.86 28.26 -2.59
C ALA A 312 7.30 26.87 -2.07
N ILE A 313 6.70 26.40 -0.97
CA ILE A 313 7.06 25.14 -0.29
C ILE A 313 5.79 24.39 0.14
N THR A 314 5.72 23.09 -0.14
CA THR A 314 4.71 22.18 0.44
C THR A 314 5.26 21.36 1.59
N ILE A 315 4.43 21.09 2.59
CA ILE A 315 4.77 20.35 3.82
C ILE A 315 3.57 19.47 4.21
N PHE A 316 3.79 18.20 4.59
CA PHE A 316 2.80 17.44 5.35
C PHE A 316 2.99 17.72 6.84
N ASP A 317 2.13 18.52 7.44
CA ASP A 317 2.20 18.86 8.86
C ASP A 317 1.37 17.86 9.65
N ASN A 318 2.06 16.85 10.20
CA ASN A 318 1.50 15.79 11.02
C ASN A 318 0.78 16.34 12.24
N SER A 319 1.36 17.37 12.89
CA SER A 319 0.83 18.04 14.09
C SER A 319 0.50 17.11 15.28
N SER A 320 1.08 15.90 15.28
CA SER A 320 0.85 14.85 16.28
C SER A 320 2.08 13.95 16.41
N ARG A 321 2.34 13.48 17.64
CA ARG A 321 3.34 12.44 17.97
C ARG A 321 2.72 11.14 18.50
N GLY A 322 1.39 10.98 18.36
CA GLY A 322 0.65 9.89 19.00
C GLY A 322 0.33 10.20 20.46
N GLN A 323 0.59 9.24 21.37
CA GLN A 323 0.20 9.34 22.77
C GLN A 323 0.81 10.58 23.46
N GLY A 324 -0.06 11.43 24.04
CA GLY A 324 0.36 12.65 24.73
C GLY A 324 0.65 13.86 23.82
N ALA A 325 0.41 13.75 22.52
CA ALA A 325 0.37 14.90 21.62
C ALA A 325 -0.89 15.77 21.86
N PRO A 326 -0.89 17.05 21.42
CA PRO A 326 -2.14 17.77 21.17
C PRO A 326 -3.00 17.04 20.13
N GLU A 327 -4.31 16.96 20.34
CA GLU A 327 -5.27 16.32 19.42
C GLU A 327 -5.56 17.20 18.17
N ASN A 328 -4.51 17.54 17.41
CA ASN A 328 -4.64 18.21 16.12
C ASN A 328 -4.73 17.17 14.98
N PRO A 329 -5.64 17.35 14.01
CA PRO A 329 -5.57 16.59 12.76
C PRO A 329 -4.38 17.08 11.91
N SER A 330 -3.88 16.19 11.06
CA SER A 330 -2.79 16.50 10.13
C SER A 330 -3.32 17.26 8.91
N ARG A 331 -2.48 18.13 8.34
CA ARG A 331 -2.84 18.97 7.19
C ARG A 331 -1.78 18.89 6.11
N GLY A 332 -2.22 18.97 4.85
CA GLY A 332 -1.34 19.44 3.79
C GLY A 332 -1.18 20.96 3.91
N LEU A 333 0.03 21.47 3.80
CA LEU A 333 0.32 22.90 3.93
C LEU A 333 1.11 23.39 2.70
N PHE A 334 0.69 24.53 2.13
CA PHE A 334 1.41 25.23 1.08
C PHE A 334 1.74 26.64 1.57
N ILE A 335 3.02 26.98 1.66
CA ILE A 335 3.52 28.30 2.11
C ILE A 335 4.30 29.01 1.01
N ASP A 336 4.31 30.34 1.09
CA ASP A 336 5.27 31.23 0.44
C ASP A 336 6.24 31.77 1.51
N ILE A 337 7.54 31.74 1.23
CA ILE A 337 8.58 32.40 2.03
C ILE A 337 9.28 33.49 1.23
N ASP A 338 9.60 34.61 1.86
CA ASP A 338 10.37 35.71 1.28
C ASP A 338 11.76 35.77 1.95
N GLU A 339 12.78 35.28 1.25
CA GLU A 339 14.17 35.21 1.73
C GLU A 339 14.82 36.62 1.87
N THR A 340 14.19 37.69 1.38
CA THR A 340 14.70 39.08 1.49
C THR A 340 14.08 39.84 2.67
N LYS A 341 12.80 39.60 2.96
CA LYS A 341 12.07 40.19 4.09
C LYS A 341 12.14 39.32 5.35
N MET A 342 12.53 38.05 5.20
CA MET A 342 12.39 36.99 6.21
C MET A 342 10.95 36.90 6.73
N THR A 343 10.00 36.74 5.81
CA THR A 343 8.57 36.54 6.14
C THR A 343 8.05 35.23 5.54
N ALA A 344 7.19 34.52 6.28
CA ALA A 344 6.51 33.31 5.81
C ALA A 344 4.98 33.52 5.84
N SER A 345 4.26 33.02 4.84
CA SER A 345 2.80 33.13 4.74
C SER A 345 2.18 31.85 4.20
N VAL A 346 1.05 31.44 4.78
CA VAL A 346 0.23 30.35 4.23
C VAL A 346 -0.40 30.82 2.91
N ARG A 347 -0.16 30.05 1.85
CA ARG A 347 -0.90 30.13 0.60
C ARG A 347 -2.17 29.29 0.67
N GLN A 348 -2.07 28.07 1.19
CA GLN A 348 -3.20 27.16 1.33
C GLN A 348 -3.01 26.14 2.47
N GLN A 349 -4.13 25.65 3.03
CA GLN A 349 -4.19 24.50 3.94
C GLN A 349 -5.21 23.47 3.44
N TYR A 350 -4.78 22.22 3.33
CA TYR A 350 -5.56 21.09 2.87
C TYR A 350 -5.97 20.22 4.06
N TRP A 351 -7.20 20.42 4.53
CA TRP A 351 -7.77 19.77 5.71
C TRP A 351 -8.76 18.67 5.30
N ASN A 352 -8.61 17.45 5.83
CA ASN A 352 -9.57 16.37 5.57
C ASN A 352 -10.91 16.67 6.30
N PRO A 353 -12.08 16.60 5.62
CA PRO A 353 -13.41 16.79 6.23
C PRO A 353 -13.77 15.67 7.23
N PHE A 354 -13.07 14.55 7.20
CA PHE A 354 -13.02 13.51 8.22
C PHE A 354 -11.65 13.63 8.91
N PRO A 355 -11.52 14.30 10.07
CA PRO A 355 -10.21 14.64 10.63
C PRO A 355 -9.32 13.42 10.92
N ILE A 356 -8.28 13.23 10.10
CA ILE A 356 -7.22 12.23 10.30
C ILE A 356 -6.06 12.92 11.03
N SER A 357 -5.52 12.28 12.07
CA SER A 357 -4.28 12.70 12.74
C SER A 357 -3.27 11.56 12.60
N SER A 358 -2.22 11.77 11.80
CA SER A 358 -1.18 10.78 11.50
C SER A 358 0.11 11.12 12.23
N GLN A 359 0.50 10.33 13.22
CA GLN A 359 1.66 10.58 14.11
C GLN A 359 3.05 10.49 13.43
N SER A 360 3.11 9.93 12.23
CA SER A 360 4.32 9.76 11.43
C SER A 360 3.96 9.67 9.95
N GLN A 361 4.98 9.82 9.09
CA GLN A 361 4.89 9.57 7.65
C GLN A 361 3.94 10.56 6.94
N GLY A 362 3.67 10.33 5.65
CA GLY A 362 2.72 11.10 4.85
C GLY A 362 3.37 12.00 3.80
N SER A 363 2.56 12.50 2.87
CA SER A 363 2.99 13.28 1.71
C SER A 363 2.01 14.39 1.34
N VAL A 364 2.55 15.45 0.74
CA VAL A 364 1.82 16.43 -0.06
C VAL A 364 2.47 16.49 -1.43
N GLN A 365 1.69 16.31 -2.50
CA GLN A 365 2.15 16.41 -3.89
C GLN A 365 1.22 17.36 -4.64
N VAL A 366 1.78 18.42 -5.26
CA VAL A 366 1.07 19.19 -6.28
C VAL A 366 1.14 18.42 -7.59
N LEU A 367 0.01 18.35 -8.31
CA LEU A 367 -0.13 17.61 -9.56
C LEU A 367 -0.11 18.57 -10.76
N ASP A 368 0.27 18.07 -11.95
CA ASP A 368 0.35 18.84 -13.20
C ASP A 368 -0.94 19.59 -13.58
N ASN A 369 -2.09 19.09 -13.10
CA ASN A 369 -3.41 19.70 -13.30
C ASN A 369 -3.74 20.85 -12.30
N GLY A 370 -2.88 21.07 -11.30
CA GLY A 370 -3.02 22.05 -10.22
C GLY A 370 -3.71 21.55 -8.94
N ASN A 371 -4.25 20.34 -8.93
CA ASN A 371 -4.77 19.66 -7.73
C ASN A 371 -3.61 19.33 -6.76
N VAL A 372 -3.97 19.05 -5.50
CA VAL A 372 -3.02 18.61 -4.48
C VAL A 372 -3.46 17.30 -3.86
N LEU A 373 -2.61 16.28 -3.96
CA LEU A 373 -2.77 15.00 -3.31
C LEU A 373 -2.13 15.03 -1.92
N VAL A 374 -2.85 14.54 -0.92
CA VAL A 374 -2.38 14.39 0.46
C VAL A 374 -2.49 12.92 0.86
N GLY A 375 -1.34 12.29 1.15
CA GLY A 375 -1.26 10.91 1.62
C GLY A 375 -1.04 10.84 3.13
N TYR A 376 -1.84 10.04 3.85
CA TYR A 376 -1.86 10.06 5.32
C TYR A 376 -0.89 9.08 6.01
N GLY A 377 0.03 8.45 5.28
CA GLY A 377 1.21 7.79 5.84
C GLY A 377 0.90 6.59 6.75
N TYR A 378 0.97 6.84 8.06
CA TYR A 378 0.57 5.92 9.13
C TYR A 378 -0.92 5.51 9.08
N ASN A 379 -1.75 6.28 8.38
CA ASN A 379 -3.17 5.98 8.16
C ASN A 379 -3.46 5.61 6.71
N ALA A 380 -4.30 4.59 6.51
CA ALA A 380 -4.56 3.95 5.22
C ALA A 380 -5.52 4.74 4.31
N ALA A 381 -5.22 6.02 4.09
CA ALA A 381 -6.04 6.98 3.34
C ALA A 381 -5.21 7.95 2.48
N TYR A 382 -5.86 8.52 1.47
CA TYR A 382 -5.42 9.71 0.77
C TYR A 382 -6.61 10.57 0.31
N THR A 383 -6.37 11.86 0.18
CA THR A 383 -7.35 12.87 -0.29
C THR A 383 -6.75 13.63 -1.46
N GLU A 384 -7.50 13.84 -2.54
CA GLU A 384 -7.13 14.76 -3.61
C GLU A 384 -8.02 16.02 -3.51
N PHE A 385 -7.37 17.18 -3.49
CA PHE A 385 -7.99 18.49 -3.34
C PHE A 385 -7.82 19.33 -4.62
N ALA A 386 -8.78 20.19 -4.90
CA ALA A 386 -8.60 21.32 -5.81
C ALA A 386 -7.59 22.33 -5.22
N PRO A 387 -6.95 23.20 -6.03
CA PRO A 387 -5.98 24.18 -5.53
C PRO A 387 -6.54 25.15 -4.47
N ASP A 388 -7.85 25.36 -4.43
CA ASP A 388 -8.53 26.20 -3.42
C ASP A 388 -8.94 25.45 -2.13
N GLY A 389 -8.64 24.15 -2.04
CA GLY A 389 -8.92 23.32 -0.86
C GLY A 389 -10.28 22.60 -0.89
N GLU A 390 -11.06 22.67 -1.97
CA GLU A 390 -12.22 21.77 -2.13
C GLU A 390 -11.75 20.31 -2.26
N VAL A 391 -12.36 19.38 -1.50
CA VAL A 391 -12.09 17.94 -1.66
C VAL A 391 -12.70 17.43 -2.97
N LEU A 392 -11.88 16.85 -3.82
CA LEU A 392 -12.31 16.21 -5.08
C LEU A 392 -12.49 14.70 -4.89
N CYS A 393 -11.53 14.06 -4.21
CA CYS A 393 -11.57 12.63 -3.89
C CYS A 393 -11.10 12.36 -2.45
N GLU A 394 -11.74 11.40 -1.78
CA GLU A 394 -11.38 10.93 -0.44
C GLU A 394 -11.46 9.40 -0.46
N VAL A 395 -10.32 8.73 -0.25
CA VAL A 395 -10.15 7.31 -0.57
C VAL A 395 -9.42 6.58 0.55
N HIS A 396 -10.03 5.52 1.08
CA HIS A 396 -9.44 4.66 2.10
C HIS A 396 -9.05 3.32 1.46
N PHE A 397 -7.80 2.91 1.61
CA PHE A 397 -7.29 1.59 1.19
C PHE A 397 -7.22 0.58 2.34
N GLY A 398 -7.44 1.05 3.58
CA GLY A 398 -7.63 0.21 4.77
C GLY A 398 -8.78 0.71 5.64
N SER A 399 -9.23 -0.15 6.55
CA SER A 399 -10.34 0.12 7.48
C SER A 399 -10.02 1.27 8.44
N GLU A 400 -10.97 2.19 8.62
CA GLU A 400 -10.87 3.30 9.56
C GLU A 400 -10.79 2.82 11.02
N ASN A 401 -11.43 1.69 11.36
CA ASN A 401 -11.26 1.02 12.66
C ASN A 401 -9.81 0.52 12.94
N SER A 402 -8.90 0.63 11.98
CA SER A 402 -7.47 0.33 12.10
C SER A 402 -6.57 1.55 11.85
N PHE A 403 -7.15 2.75 11.71
CA PHE A 403 -6.37 3.98 11.75
C PHE A 403 -5.73 4.14 13.13
N ASN A 404 -4.54 4.76 13.16
CA ASN A 404 -3.73 4.97 14.34
C ASN A 404 -3.33 3.68 15.10
N SER A 405 -3.00 2.60 14.37
CA SER A 405 -2.58 1.31 14.96
C SER A 405 -1.54 0.52 14.16
N GLY A 406 -0.88 1.14 13.17
CA GLY A 406 0.14 0.52 12.31
C GLY A 406 -0.31 -0.65 11.43
N GLN A 407 -1.54 -1.16 11.58
CA GLN A 407 -2.01 -2.38 10.91
C GLN A 407 -1.97 -2.31 9.37
N VAL A 408 -2.21 -1.11 8.82
CA VAL A 408 -2.18 -0.82 7.38
C VAL A 408 -1.63 0.60 7.19
N MET A 409 -0.49 0.73 6.52
CA MET A 409 0.21 1.98 6.23
C MET A 409 0.65 2.03 4.76
N SER A 410 0.89 3.23 4.22
CA SER A 410 1.73 3.44 3.02
C SER A 410 2.52 4.72 3.25
N TYR A 411 3.85 4.60 3.38
CA TYR A 411 4.72 5.65 3.93
C TYR A 411 4.50 7.03 3.29
N ARG A 412 4.38 7.05 1.96
CA ARG A 412 3.82 8.17 1.20
C ARG A 412 2.76 7.62 0.23
N VAL A 413 1.97 8.51 -0.33
CA VAL A 413 1.10 8.26 -1.49
C VAL A 413 1.44 9.30 -2.55
N PHE A 414 1.60 8.85 -3.79
CA PHE A 414 1.87 9.71 -4.94
C PHE A 414 0.92 9.39 -6.09
N LYS A 415 0.82 10.30 -7.07
CA LYS A 415 0.05 10.11 -8.30
C LYS A 415 0.90 10.58 -9.48
N GLN A 416 1.06 9.73 -10.48
CA GLN A 416 2.05 9.88 -11.56
C GLN A 416 1.54 9.30 -12.87
N ASP A 417 1.91 9.91 -13.99
CA ASP A 417 1.81 9.28 -15.30
C ASP A 417 2.90 8.20 -15.46
N TRP A 418 2.51 7.04 -16.00
CA TRP A 418 3.41 5.92 -16.24
C TRP A 418 3.06 5.21 -17.55
N VAL A 419 4.08 4.71 -18.26
CA VAL A 419 3.93 3.88 -19.45
C VAL A 419 4.65 2.55 -19.20
N GLY A 420 3.87 1.50 -18.97
CA GLY A 420 4.37 0.16 -18.70
C GLY A 420 4.23 -0.76 -19.91
N LEU A 421 5.36 -1.33 -20.32
CA LEU A 421 5.56 -2.18 -21.49
C LEU A 421 6.26 -3.49 -21.07
N PRO A 422 5.66 -4.29 -20.15
CA PRO A 422 6.31 -5.45 -19.56
C PRO A 422 6.70 -6.50 -20.62
N LEU A 423 7.93 -7.04 -20.54
CA LEU A 423 8.44 -8.07 -21.44
C LEU A 423 7.90 -9.49 -21.16
N THR A 424 7.02 -9.64 -20.16
CA THR A 424 6.27 -10.86 -19.90
C THR A 424 5.15 -11.04 -20.94
N ASN A 425 4.53 -12.22 -21.00
CA ASN A 425 3.29 -12.40 -21.75
C ASN A 425 2.07 -12.08 -20.85
N PRO A 426 0.90 -11.75 -21.43
CA PRO A 426 -0.38 -11.81 -20.74
C PRO A 426 -0.59 -13.16 -20.04
N ASP A 427 -0.97 -13.09 -18.77
CA ASP A 427 -1.39 -14.22 -17.96
C ASP A 427 -2.86 -14.54 -18.27
N VAL A 428 -3.22 -15.82 -18.39
CA VAL A 428 -4.59 -16.25 -18.74
C VAL A 428 -5.01 -17.47 -17.93
N ALA A 429 -6.22 -17.43 -17.38
CA ALA A 429 -6.90 -18.59 -16.81
C ALA A 429 -8.12 -18.95 -17.66
N LEU A 430 -8.19 -20.21 -18.12
CA LEU A 430 -9.32 -20.72 -18.90
C LEU A 430 -10.36 -21.42 -18.01
N SER A 431 -11.62 -21.33 -18.44
CA SER A 431 -12.75 -22.11 -17.94
C SER A 431 -13.66 -22.51 -19.10
N ASP A 432 -14.56 -23.46 -18.87
CA ASP A 432 -15.55 -24.03 -19.79
C ASP A 432 -16.37 -23.00 -20.62
N THR A 433 -16.39 -21.73 -20.23
CA THR A 433 -17.21 -20.65 -20.86
C THR A 433 -16.47 -19.35 -21.12
N HIS A 434 -15.32 -19.11 -20.49
CA HIS A 434 -14.60 -17.84 -20.59
C HIS A 434 -13.13 -17.96 -20.20
N ALA A 435 -12.34 -17.01 -20.67
CA ALA A 435 -10.95 -16.81 -20.28
C ALA A 435 -10.81 -15.50 -19.49
N SER A 436 -10.25 -15.56 -18.28
CA SER A 436 -9.76 -14.36 -17.58
C SER A 436 -8.36 -14.03 -18.08
N VAL A 437 -8.10 -12.78 -18.46
CA VAL A 437 -6.77 -12.29 -18.87
C VAL A 437 -6.35 -11.06 -18.08
N SER A 438 -5.09 -11.02 -17.65
CA SER A 438 -4.43 -9.81 -17.15
C SER A 438 -2.99 -9.74 -17.69
N TRP A 439 -2.33 -8.59 -17.53
CA TRP A 439 -0.92 -8.45 -17.89
C TRP A 439 -0.28 -7.39 -16.99
N ASN A 440 0.44 -7.87 -15.97
CA ASN A 440 0.93 -7.05 -14.86
C ASN A 440 1.86 -5.94 -15.34
N GLY A 441 1.40 -4.68 -15.26
CA GLY A 441 2.10 -3.48 -15.70
C GLY A 441 1.79 -3.01 -17.13
N ALA A 442 0.96 -3.71 -17.91
CA ALA A 442 0.71 -3.33 -19.31
C ALA A 442 -0.29 -2.17 -19.42
N THR A 443 0.20 -0.93 -19.39
CA THR A 443 -0.66 0.28 -19.43
C THR A 443 -1.31 0.48 -20.80
N GLU A 444 -0.60 0.17 -21.90
CA GLU A 444 -1.04 0.53 -23.25
C GLU A 444 -2.08 -0.41 -23.88
N VAL A 445 -2.35 -1.58 -23.30
CA VAL A 445 -3.39 -2.49 -23.79
C VAL A 445 -4.76 -1.84 -23.59
N LYS A 446 -5.50 -1.60 -24.68
CA LYS A 446 -6.88 -1.10 -24.65
C LYS A 446 -7.90 -2.11 -25.20
N THR A 447 -7.46 -3.19 -25.83
CA THR A 447 -8.34 -4.25 -26.37
C THR A 447 -7.67 -5.61 -26.30
N TRP A 448 -8.42 -6.62 -25.87
CA TRP A 448 -8.05 -8.03 -25.89
C TRP A 448 -8.71 -8.72 -27.09
N VAL A 449 -7.95 -9.51 -27.84
CA VAL A 449 -8.46 -10.30 -28.97
C VAL A 449 -8.26 -11.78 -28.70
N LEU A 450 -9.35 -12.54 -28.70
CA LEU A 450 -9.31 -14.00 -28.64
C LEU A 450 -9.08 -14.56 -30.04
N GLN A 451 -8.07 -15.40 -30.16
CA GLN A 451 -7.74 -16.16 -31.37
C GLN A 451 -7.80 -17.67 -31.09
N GLY A 452 -8.03 -18.46 -32.15
CA GLY A 452 -8.02 -19.92 -32.05
C GLY A 452 -7.38 -20.61 -33.25
N ALA A 453 -6.90 -21.84 -33.03
CA ALA A 453 -6.39 -22.72 -34.07
C ALA A 453 -6.93 -24.15 -33.92
N TYR A 454 -7.07 -24.83 -35.06
CA TYR A 454 -7.45 -26.23 -35.14
C TYR A 454 -6.22 -27.14 -35.13
N LEU A 455 -6.23 -28.20 -34.33
CA LEU A 455 -5.24 -29.27 -34.41
C LEU A 455 -5.27 -29.91 -35.81
N ARG A 456 -4.21 -29.69 -36.60
CA ARG A 456 -4.00 -30.28 -37.93
C ARG A 456 -3.89 -31.82 -37.86
N THR A 457 -5.03 -32.50 -37.81
CA THR A 457 -5.14 -33.98 -37.91
C THR A 457 -4.60 -34.55 -39.23
N GLN A 458 -4.24 -33.70 -40.20
CA GLN A 458 -3.63 -34.09 -41.48
C GLN A 458 -2.10 -33.89 -41.56
N ALA A 459 -1.42 -33.44 -40.50
CA ALA A 459 0.05 -33.30 -40.48
C ALA A 459 0.80 -34.66 -40.40
N ARG A 460 0.11 -35.78 -40.15
CA ARG A 460 0.68 -37.14 -39.96
C ARG A 460 1.24 -37.82 -41.24
N ARG A 461 1.88 -37.05 -42.13
CA ARG A 461 2.66 -37.57 -43.28
C ARG A 461 4.04 -36.92 -43.50
N SER A 462 4.38 -35.86 -42.79
CA SER A 462 5.73 -35.29 -42.73
C SER A 462 6.16 -35.21 -41.26
N GLY A 463 7.10 -36.08 -40.86
CA GLY A 463 7.44 -36.30 -39.46
C GLY A 463 8.36 -35.24 -38.83
N HIS A 464 7.93 -33.98 -38.83
CA HIS A 464 8.51 -32.90 -38.03
C HIS A 464 7.41 -32.29 -37.16
N GLY A 465 7.71 -32.03 -35.89
CA GLY A 465 6.80 -31.34 -34.97
C GLY A 465 6.99 -29.84 -35.13
N GLU A 466 6.30 -29.25 -36.10
CA GLU A 466 6.31 -27.81 -36.34
C GLU A 466 5.32 -27.10 -35.40
N ALA A 467 5.71 -25.92 -34.90
CA ALA A 467 4.83 -25.07 -34.12
C ALA A 467 3.73 -24.48 -35.01
N VAL A 468 2.60 -24.11 -34.40
CA VAL A 468 1.56 -23.34 -35.09
C VAL A 468 2.11 -21.94 -35.37
N GLU A 469 2.33 -21.60 -36.65
CA GLU A 469 2.74 -20.25 -37.04
C GLU A 469 1.60 -19.24 -36.82
N ASP A 470 1.93 -17.98 -36.54
CA ASP A 470 0.95 -16.90 -36.29
C ASP A 470 -0.08 -16.73 -37.42
N SER A 471 0.27 -17.12 -38.66
CA SER A 471 -0.62 -17.12 -39.82
C SER A 471 -1.69 -18.22 -39.83
N GLU A 472 -1.72 -19.13 -38.86
CA GLU A 472 -2.75 -20.17 -38.70
C GLU A 472 -3.78 -19.88 -37.59
N LEU A 473 -3.75 -18.67 -37.00
CA LEU A 473 -4.64 -18.27 -35.90
C LEU A 473 -5.82 -17.41 -36.37
N ASP A 474 -7.01 -18.00 -36.37
CA ASP A 474 -8.27 -17.33 -36.71
C ASP A 474 -8.70 -16.36 -35.61
N PHE A 475 -9.24 -15.20 -36.01
CA PHE A 475 -9.91 -14.26 -35.11
C PHE A 475 -11.25 -14.84 -34.63
N ILE A 476 -11.48 -14.84 -33.31
CA ILE A 476 -12.76 -15.24 -32.71
C ILE A 476 -13.58 -14.00 -32.34
N LEU A 477 -13.03 -13.13 -31.48
CA LEU A 477 -13.69 -11.91 -31.00
C LEU A 477 -12.69 -10.94 -30.38
N ALA A 478 -13.14 -9.70 -30.15
CA ALA A 478 -12.42 -8.67 -29.42
C ALA A 478 -13.29 -8.08 -28.30
N VAL A 479 -12.68 -7.75 -27.16
CA VAL A 479 -13.31 -7.00 -26.06
C VAL A 479 -12.40 -5.85 -25.61
N PRO A 480 -12.94 -4.69 -25.19
CA PRO A 480 -12.15 -3.66 -24.52
C PRO A 480 -11.49 -4.21 -23.25
N LYS A 481 -10.31 -3.67 -22.87
CA LYS A 481 -9.76 -3.90 -21.52
C LYS A 481 -10.69 -3.23 -20.49
N SER A 482 -10.94 -3.95 -19.41
CA SER A 482 -11.64 -3.46 -18.21
C SER A 482 -10.82 -3.91 -17.00
N GLY A 483 -10.69 -3.07 -15.96
CA GLY A 483 -9.96 -3.40 -14.73
C GLY A 483 -8.51 -3.85 -14.95
N PHE A 484 -7.96 -4.59 -13.98
CA PHE A 484 -6.71 -5.34 -14.13
C PHE A 484 -6.92 -6.60 -14.98
N GLU A 485 -7.92 -7.41 -14.58
CA GLU A 485 -8.36 -8.62 -15.25
C GLU A 485 -9.56 -8.31 -16.14
N THR A 486 -9.60 -8.89 -17.33
CA THR A 486 -10.76 -8.82 -18.22
C THR A 486 -11.27 -10.23 -18.50
N VAL A 487 -12.57 -10.44 -18.34
CA VAL A 487 -13.24 -11.71 -18.72
C VAL A 487 -13.60 -11.67 -20.20
N VAL A 488 -13.07 -12.65 -20.93
CA VAL A 488 -13.24 -12.85 -22.38
C VAL A 488 -14.09 -14.10 -22.59
N ASN A 489 -15.41 -13.90 -22.77
CA ASN A 489 -16.35 -15.00 -22.97
C ASN A 489 -16.02 -15.79 -24.24
N ILE A 490 -15.88 -17.11 -24.13
CA ILE A 490 -15.59 -18.01 -25.26
C ILE A 490 -16.94 -18.40 -25.90
N PRO A 491 -17.12 -18.30 -27.23
CA PRO A 491 -18.42 -18.58 -27.85
C PRO A 491 -18.87 -20.03 -27.68
N ASP A 492 -20.18 -20.23 -27.44
CA ASP A 492 -20.81 -21.55 -27.41
C ASP A 492 -20.47 -22.36 -28.66
N GLY A 493 -20.02 -23.61 -28.48
CA GLY A 493 -19.60 -24.48 -29.59
C GLY A 493 -18.27 -24.08 -30.24
N CYS A 494 -17.36 -23.43 -29.52
CA CYS A 494 -15.99 -23.13 -29.96
C CYS A 494 -15.26 -24.40 -30.44
N LEU A 495 -15.14 -24.56 -31.77
CA LEU A 495 -14.60 -25.76 -32.42
C LEU A 495 -13.07 -25.83 -32.49
N TYR A 496 -12.37 -24.76 -32.12
CA TYR A 496 -10.90 -24.74 -32.06
C TYR A 496 -10.39 -25.71 -30.99
N THR A 497 -9.08 -25.99 -30.99
CA THR A 497 -8.43 -26.85 -29.98
C THR A 497 -7.24 -26.19 -29.29
N LYS A 498 -6.82 -25.03 -29.80
CA LYS A 498 -5.88 -24.12 -29.16
C LYS A 498 -6.50 -22.73 -29.11
N LEU A 499 -6.29 -22.01 -28.02
CA LEU A 499 -6.69 -20.61 -27.85
C LEU A 499 -5.50 -19.73 -27.47
N ARG A 500 -5.57 -18.45 -27.86
CA ARG A 500 -4.62 -17.40 -27.46
C ARG A 500 -5.35 -16.08 -27.25
N ILE A 501 -4.89 -15.26 -26.32
CA ILE A 501 -5.35 -13.86 -26.20
C ILE A 501 -4.21 -12.92 -26.58
N VAL A 502 -4.52 -11.94 -27.43
CA VAL A 502 -3.60 -10.90 -27.91
C VAL A 502 -3.99 -9.56 -27.28
N GLY A 503 -3.02 -8.82 -26.75
CA GLY A 503 -3.18 -7.43 -26.31
C GLY A 503 -2.90 -6.45 -27.45
N LEU A 504 -3.86 -5.55 -27.70
CA LEU A 504 -3.76 -4.47 -28.69
C LEU A 504 -3.80 -3.09 -28.04
N ASP A 505 -3.10 -2.13 -28.65
CA ASP A 505 -3.08 -0.73 -28.24
C ASP A 505 -4.33 0.05 -28.70
N LYS A 506 -4.35 1.37 -28.42
CA LYS A 506 -5.41 2.31 -28.85
C LYS A 506 -5.55 2.49 -30.37
N MET A 507 -4.58 2.06 -31.16
CA MET A 507 -4.59 2.09 -32.63
C MET A 507 -4.85 0.71 -33.25
N GLY A 508 -4.96 -0.35 -32.44
CA GLY A 508 -5.09 -1.74 -32.89
C GLY A 508 -3.75 -2.40 -33.27
N ALA A 509 -2.61 -1.81 -32.88
CA ALA A 509 -1.29 -2.40 -33.04
C ALA A 509 -1.06 -3.53 -32.02
N TYR A 510 -0.33 -4.56 -32.44
CA TYR A 510 0.05 -5.69 -31.59
C TYR A 510 1.05 -5.26 -30.51
N LEU A 511 0.74 -5.56 -29.25
CA LEU A 511 1.66 -5.35 -28.12
C LEU A 511 2.28 -6.68 -27.64
N GLY A 512 1.49 -7.74 -27.54
CA GLY A 512 1.92 -9.05 -27.05
C GLY A 512 0.77 -10.05 -27.02
N ALA A 513 1.07 -11.31 -26.69
CA ALA A 513 0.06 -12.36 -26.65
C ALA A 513 0.38 -13.44 -25.60
N SER A 514 -0.65 -14.06 -25.06
CA SER A 514 -0.51 -15.22 -24.17
C SER A 514 0.19 -16.38 -24.88
N PRO A 515 0.70 -17.38 -24.14
CA PRO A 515 0.99 -18.69 -24.71
C PRO A 515 -0.24 -19.30 -25.42
N LEU A 516 0.00 -20.24 -26.35
CA LEU A 516 -1.05 -21.06 -26.94
C LEU A 516 -1.51 -22.14 -25.95
N MET A 517 -2.70 -21.93 -25.40
CA MET A 517 -3.33 -22.82 -24.42
C MET A 517 -4.12 -23.93 -25.13
N ASP A 518 -4.22 -25.11 -24.52
CA ASP A 518 -5.15 -26.14 -24.97
C ASP A 518 -6.60 -25.76 -24.63
N TRP A 519 -7.49 -26.03 -25.59
CA TRP A 519 -8.93 -25.86 -25.42
C TRP A 519 -9.62 -27.17 -25.78
N GLU A 520 -10.04 -27.91 -24.76
CA GLU A 520 -10.91 -29.05 -24.94
C GLU A 520 -12.35 -28.62 -24.71
N ASP A 521 -13.12 -28.63 -25.81
CA ASP A 521 -14.57 -28.44 -25.82
C ASP A 521 -15.26 -29.30 -24.74
N PRO A 522 -15.93 -28.69 -23.74
CA PRO A 522 -16.55 -29.40 -22.63
C PRO A 522 -17.59 -30.45 -23.06
N GLU A 523 -18.23 -30.31 -24.22
CA GLU A 523 -19.15 -31.34 -24.71
C GLU A 523 -18.42 -32.63 -25.10
N LYS A 524 -17.15 -32.56 -25.53
CA LYS A 524 -16.34 -33.73 -25.90
C LYS A 524 -15.91 -34.56 -24.68
N LEU A 525 -15.67 -33.92 -23.54
CA LEU A 525 -15.41 -34.59 -22.25
C LEU A 525 -16.59 -35.44 -21.76
N SER A 526 -17.80 -35.25 -22.31
CA SER A 526 -18.97 -36.07 -21.98
C SER A 526 -19.02 -37.44 -22.70
N VAL A 527 -18.09 -37.74 -23.62
CA VAL A 527 -18.20 -38.87 -24.56
C VAL A 527 -16.99 -39.84 -24.53
N GLU A 528 -16.39 -40.08 -23.35
CA GLU A 528 -15.46 -41.21 -23.17
C GLU A 528 -15.72 -42.05 -21.90
N ILE A 529 -16.88 -42.72 -21.84
CA ILE A 529 -17.05 -43.90 -20.98
C ILE A 529 -16.25 -45.06 -21.60
N MET A 530 -14.95 -45.08 -21.33
CA MET A 530 -14.05 -46.17 -21.72
C MET A 530 -14.37 -47.44 -20.93
N VAL A 531 -15.25 -48.27 -21.49
CA VAL A 531 -15.46 -49.65 -21.03
C VAL A 531 -14.23 -50.48 -21.41
N TYR A 532 -13.36 -50.71 -20.43
CA TYR A 532 -12.35 -51.76 -20.54
C TYR A 532 -12.99 -53.12 -20.26
N ASP A 533 -12.98 -53.98 -21.28
CA ASP A 533 -13.35 -55.40 -21.20
C ASP A 533 -12.05 -56.23 -21.19
N GLY A 534 -11.87 -57.10 -20.19
CA GLY A 534 -10.55 -57.68 -19.92
C GLY A 534 -10.42 -58.53 -18.66
N GLU A 535 -11.05 -59.71 -18.70
CA GLU A 535 -10.82 -60.99 -17.99
C GLU A 535 -10.28 -61.07 -16.53
N GLU A 536 -10.74 -62.10 -15.82
CA GLU A 536 -10.70 -62.25 -14.35
C GLU A 536 -9.36 -62.73 -13.75
N GLU A 537 -9.06 -62.32 -12.51
CA GLU A 537 -8.72 -63.31 -11.46
C GLU A 537 -9.23 -62.84 -10.07
N GLN A 538 -9.33 -63.75 -9.10
CA GLN A 538 -10.16 -63.59 -7.89
C GLN A 538 -9.40 -63.03 -6.67
N ASP A 539 -10.02 -62.11 -5.92
CA ASP A 539 -10.51 -62.40 -4.55
C ASP A 539 -11.30 -61.22 -3.91
N GLY A 540 -12.12 -61.51 -2.89
CA GLY A 540 -12.49 -60.51 -1.86
C GLY A 540 -13.92 -59.90 -1.83
N LEU A 541 -14.88 -60.65 -1.26
CA LEU A 541 -16.00 -60.14 -0.43
C LEU A 541 -16.70 -58.81 -0.80
N GLY A 542 -17.72 -58.86 -1.67
CA GLY A 542 -18.56 -57.70 -1.99
C GLY A 542 -19.68 -57.39 -0.98
N MET A 543 -20.06 -56.11 -0.88
CA MET A 543 -21.34 -55.70 -0.30
C MET A 543 -21.89 -54.42 -0.98
N GLN A 544 -22.52 -54.57 -2.15
CA GLN A 544 -23.33 -53.50 -2.75
C GLN A 544 -24.73 -53.48 -2.15
N GLY A 545 -25.21 -52.30 -1.75
CA GLY A 545 -26.49 -52.13 -1.06
C GLY A 545 -27.08 -50.73 -1.24
N THR A 546 -27.44 -50.36 -2.47
CA THR A 546 -28.18 -49.11 -2.75
C THR A 546 -29.55 -49.15 -2.08
N LEU A 547 -29.77 -48.31 -1.07
CA LEU A 547 -31.06 -48.21 -0.39
C LEU A 547 -32.15 -47.71 -1.37
N PRO A 548 -33.36 -48.31 -1.38
CA PRO A 548 -34.42 -47.87 -2.26
C PRO A 548 -34.91 -46.46 -1.87
N PRO A 549 -35.32 -45.60 -2.83
CA PRO A 549 -35.65 -44.19 -2.55
C PRO A 549 -36.69 -43.95 -1.46
N SER A 550 -37.60 -44.91 -1.23
CA SER A 550 -38.61 -44.87 -0.15
C SER A 550 -38.00 -44.76 1.26
N LEU A 551 -36.80 -45.30 1.48
CA LEU A 551 -36.10 -45.20 2.77
C LEU A 551 -35.50 -43.79 3.00
N MET A 552 -35.02 -43.12 1.95
CA MET A 552 -34.48 -41.76 2.07
C MET A 552 -35.57 -40.72 2.32
N PHE A 553 -36.73 -40.85 1.66
CA PHE A 553 -37.91 -40.02 1.98
C PHE A 553 -38.40 -40.24 3.43
N GLY A 554 -38.32 -41.47 3.96
CA GLY A 554 -38.63 -41.76 5.36
C GLY A 554 -37.71 -41.04 6.36
N MET A 555 -36.40 -41.05 6.10
CA MET A 555 -35.42 -40.34 6.95
C MET A 555 -35.58 -38.81 6.88
N GLY A 556 -35.83 -38.24 5.70
CA GLY A 556 -36.10 -36.82 5.53
C GLY A 556 -37.34 -36.33 6.29
N PHE A 557 -38.40 -37.13 6.32
CA PHE A 557 -39.62 -36.78 7.05
C PHE A 557 -39.43 -36.85 8.58
N LEU A 558 -38.66 -37.83 9.08
CA LEU A 558 -38.34 -37.96 10.51
C LEU A 558 -37.44 -36.81 11.02
N THR A 559 -36.48 -36.37 10.21
CA THR A 559 -35.62 -35.21 10.58
C THR A 559 -36.40 -33.89 10.57
N ALA A 560 -37.23 -33.65 9.55
CA ALA A 560 -38.08 -32.45 9.49
C ALA A 560 -39.09 -32.36 10.65
N THR A 561 -39.72 -33.49 11.02
CA THR A 561 -40.67 -33.54 12.15
C THR A 561 -39.98 -33.39 13.50
N ALA A 562 -38.77 -33.93 13.68
CA ALA A 562 -37.97 -33.70 14.88
C ALA A 562 -37.61 -32.22 15.08
N VAL A 563 -37.11 -31.53 14.04
CA VAL A 563 -36.77 -30.10 14.10
C VAL A 563 -38.01 -29.24 14.40
N GLY A 564 -39.15 -29.54 13.77
CA GLY A 564 -40.42 -28.87 14.05
C GLY A 564 -40.89 -29.02 15.51
N LEU A 565 -40.73 -30.21 16.09
CA LEU A 565 -40.99 -30.47 17.50
C LEU A 565 -40.04 -29.70 18.43
N SER A 566 -38.74 -29.67 18.12
CA SER A 566 -37.75 -28.90 18.92
C SER A 566 -38.08 -27.40 18.94
N VAL A 567 -38.37 -26.79 17.79
CA VAL A 567 -38.74 -25.37 17.69
C VAL A 567 -40.04 -25.10 18.45
N TRP A 568 -41.06 -25.97 18.29
CA TRP A 568 -42.32 -25.84 19.00
C TRP A 568 -42.15 -25.95 20.53
N LEU A 569 -41.33 -26.89 21.01
CA LEU A 569 -41.06 -27.05 22.45
C LEU A 569 -40.36 -25.83 23.05
N VAL A 570 -39.36 -25.26 22.36
CA VAL A 570 -38.71 -24.00 22.80
C VAL A 570 -39.74 -22.86 22.91
N TRP A 571 -40.58 -22.69 21.88
CA TRP A 571 -41.63 -21.66 21.87
C TRP A 571 -42.76 -21.91 22.89
N ARG A 572 -42.99 -23.18 23.26
CA ARG A 572 -44.05 -23.61 24.18
C ARG A 572 -43.68 -23.45 25.65
N PHE A 573 -42.39 -23.56 25.99
CA PHE A 573 -41.89 -23.68 27.37
C PHE A 573 -40.93 -22.58 27.82
N VAL A 574 -40.45 -21.68 26.95
CA VAL A 574 -39.63 -20.50 27.34
C VAL A 574 -40.51 -19.24 27.41
N PRO A 575 -40.84 -18.70 28.62
CA PRO A 575 -41.68 -17.52 28.72
C PRO A 575 -40.93 -16.24 28.32
N PHE A 576 -41.56 -15.41 27.50
CA PHE A 576 -40.98 -14.19 26.89
C PHE A 576 -40.55 -13.08 27.87
N TYR A 577 -40.67 -13.30 29.18
CA TYR A 577 -40.31 -12.33 30.23
C TYR A 577 -38.86 -12.41 30.72
N ALA A 578 -38.11 -13.46 30.37
CA ALA A 578 -36.73 -13.64 30.84
C ALA A 578 -35.70 -12.75 30.12
N TRP A 579 -35.96 -12.32 28.88
CA TRP A 579 -34.95 -11.73 27.99
C TRP A 579 -34.61 -10.24 28.29
N ARG A 580 -35.33 -9.60 29.22
CA ARG A 580 -35.28 -8.13 29.40
C ARG A 580 -34.58 -7.67 30.69
N ARG A 581 -33.57 -8.42 31.19
CA ARG A 581 -32.89 -8.09 32.46
C ARG A 581 -31.35 -8.17 32.47
N SER A 582 -30.70 -8.43 31.34
CA SER A 582 -29.22 -8.50 31.26
C SER A 582 -28.51 -7.15 31.06
N PHE A 583 -29.25 -6.06 30.91
CA PHE A 583 -28.69 -4.69 30.81
C PHE A 583 -29.03 -3.86 32.06
N ALA A 584 -28.40 -4.19 33.20
CA ALA A 584 -28.46 -3.34 34.40
C ALA A 584 -27.29 -3.60 35.38
N LYS A 585 -26.43 -2.58 35.54
CA LYS A 585 -25.42 -2.36 36.61
C LYS A 585 -24.15 -3.23 36.64
N ALA A 586 -23.01 -2.54 36.70
CA ALA A 586 -21.71 -3.04 37.13
C ALA A 586 -21.57 -3.05 38.68
N GLY A 587 -20.52 -3.69 39.20
CA GLY A 587 -20.14 -3.56 40.62
C GLY A 587 -19.21 -4.63 41.21
N GLN A 588 -17.89 -4.40 41.10
CA GLN A 588 -16.83 -4.69 42.08
C GLN A 588 -16.59 -6.10 42.72
N ASP A 589 -15.36 -6.57 42.50
CA ASP A 589 -14.35 -7.01 43.50
C ASP A 589 -14.08 -8.52 43.83
N ARG A 590 -12.76 -8.80 43.82
CA ARG A 590 -11.90 -9.83 44.48
C ARG A 590 -12.21 -11.34 44.59
N SER A 591 -11.25 -12.10 44.03
CA SER A 591 -10.61 -13.35 44.55
C SER A 591 -11.45 -14.66 44.58
N THR A 592 -10.94 -15.80 44.09
CA THR A 592 -9.76 -16.52 44.63
C THR A 592 -9.17 -17.56 43.64
N THR A 593 -7.90 -17.93 43.86
CA THR A 593 -7.15 -19.09 43.26
C THR A 593 -7.73 -20.47 43.66
N LYS A 594 -7.35 -21.66 43.16
CA LYS A 594 -6.29 -22.22 42.27
C LYS A 594 -6.75 -23.65 41.84
N TRP A 595 -6.19 -24.45 40.92
CA TRP A 595 -4.99 -24.46 40.04
C TRP A 595 -5.46 -24.83 38.58
N GLN A 596 -4.75 -25.39 37.59
CA GLN A 596 -3.37 -25.90 37.39
C GLN A 596 -3.00 -25.91 35.87
N ALA A 597 -1.81 -26.41 35.49
CA ALA A 597 -1.29 -26.43 34.12
C ALA A 597 -0.88 -27.83 33.62
N VAL A 598 -0.63 -27.94 32.30
CA VAL A 598 0.13 -29.02 31.63
C VAL A 598 1.16 -28.35 30.72
N HIS A 599 2.44 -28.62 30.92
CA HIS A 599 3.53 -28.24 30.00
C HIS A 599 3.97 -29.45 29.17
N SER A 600 4.28 -29.23 27.89
CA SER A 600 5.56 -29.60 27.23
C SER A 600 5.42 -29.47 25.70
N GLY A 601 6.47 -28.97 25.04
CA GLY A 601 6.47 -28.56 23.64
C GLY A 601 7.03 -27.15 23.53
N GLU A 602 8.33 -27.06 23.22
CA GLU A 602 9.12 -25.82 23.15
C GLU A 602 9.19 -25.29 21.69
N GLU A 603 9.81 -24.11 21.54
CA GLU A 603 10.09 -23.35 20.30
C GLU A 603 8.97 -22.38 19.82
N LEU A 604 9.42 -21.27 19.22
CA LEU A 604 8.70 -20.00 18.91
C LEU A 604 8.52 -19.01 20.09
N ASP A 605 9.63 -18.60 20.71
CA ASP A 605 9.76 -17.31 21.41
C ASP A 605 10.72 -16.41 20.59
N GLU A 606 10.23 -15.77 19.52
CA GLU A 606 10.90 -14.72 18.74
C GLU A 606 9.88 -14.15 17.71
N LEU A 607 9.12 -13.09 18.07
CA LEU A 607 8.33 -12.22 17.15
C LEU A 607 7.45 -11.14 17.84
N ASP A 608 7.29 -11.15 19.17
CA ASP A 608 6.31 -10.29 19.87
C ASP A 608 6.76 -8.83 20.14
N ASP A 609 8.03 -8.45 19.93
CA ASP A 609 8.55 -7.09 20.28
C ASP A 609 8.14 -5.95 19.30
N LEU A 610 7.35 -6.23 18.26
CA LEU A 610 7.05 -5.28 17.18
C LEU A 610 5.77 -4.43 17.38
N SER A 611 5.16 -4.41 18.56
CA SER A 611 4.00 -3.54 18.87
C SER A 611 4.24 -2.47 19.94
N ASP A 612 5.20 -2.67 20.85
CA ASP A 612 5.14 -2.00 22.16
C ASP A 612 5.95 -0.69 22.23
N LEU A 613 6.68 -0.34 21.16
CA LEU A 613 7.53 0.86 21.11
C LEU A 613 6.81 2.15 20.64
N GLU A 614 5.57 2.07 20.14
CA GLU A 614 4.68 3.23 19.93
C GLU A 614 3.71 3.47 21.11
N SER A 615 3.71 2.62 22.15
CA SER A 615 2.80 2.72 23.30
C SER A 615 3.53 2.97 24.64
N GLY A 616 3.38 4.18 25.19
CA GLY A 616 4.09 4.62 26.39
C GLY A 616 3.46 4.16 27.71
N GLU A 617 3.71 2.91 28.13
CA GLU A 617 3.58 2.42 29.52
C GLU A 617 4.74 1.43 29.81
N ARG A 618 5.35 1.36 31.00
CA ARG A 618 5.11 2.00 32.30
C ARG A 618 6.43 2.13 33.07
N ALA A 619 6.78 3.33 33.55
CA ALA A 619 7.73 3.49 34.66
C ALA A 619 6.98 3.36 36.00
N ASP A 620 7.38 2.42 36.86
CA ASP A 620 6.64 2.11 38.10
C ASP A 620 7.04 3.06 39.24
N ASP A 621 6.09 3.89 39.71
CA ASP A 621 6.31 4.94 40.70
C ASP A 621 6.36 4.40 42.14
N HIS A 622 7.57 4.16 42.65
CA HIS A 622 7.80 3.71 44.02
C HIS A 622 9.02 4.38 44.70
N LEU A 623 8.94 5.67 45.04
CA LEU A 623 9.77 6.23 46.14
C LEU A 623 9.21 7.51 46.83
N LEU A 624 8.03 7.40 47.46
CA LEU A 624 7.56 8.40 48.43
C LEU A 624 7.41 7.82 49.85
N LYS A 625 8.45 8.02 50.66
CA LYS A 625 8.35 8.06 52.12
C LYS A 625 8.98 9.34 52.65
N ARG A 626 8.23 10.06 53.50
CA ARG A 626 8.80 11.08 54.38
C ARG A 626 9.59 10.41 55.50
N GLU A 627 10.63 11.08 55.94
CA GLU A 627 11.11 11.01 57.32
C GLU A 627 10.91 12.40 57.95
N GLU A 628 10.25 12.44 59.10
CA GLU A 628 10.19 13.54 60.08
C GLU A 628 10.39 12.88 61.46
N ASP A 629 11.03 13.58 62.41
CA ASP A 629 11.40 13.15 63.79
C ASP A 629 12.43 11.98 63.87
N GLU A 630 13.71 12.17 64.23
CA GLU A 630 14.31 12.88 65.39
C GLU A 630 15.60 13.68 65.09
#